data_AF-A0A6A2ZQ59-F1
#
_entry.id   AF-A0A6A2ZQ59-F1
#
_cell.length_a   1.000
_cell.length_b   1.000
_cell.length_c   1.000
_cell.angle_alpha   90.00
_cell.angle_beta   90.00
_cell.angle_gamma   90.00
#
_symmetry.space_group_name_H-M   'P 1'
#
loop_
_entity.id
_entity.type
_entity.pdbx_description
1 polymer ?
#
loop_
_entity_poly.entity_id
_entity_poly.type
_entity_poly.pdbx_seq_one_letter_code
_entity_poly.pdbx_strand_id
1 'polypeptide(L)'
;MAVPGLAHKSCGIKVLEVVGIVDKEGTPLSGWSRSVDLCSFDCLDDETWIRISRQQGSLDAKDGAYIGELIKSVQMVTDVMELLVKRLIMAESETALEKENVTLDMERFALGTNSVLNEMRQRVDDLVEETSRQRQQATENEQELSGVKQDFESLKSYVNSLISVRETLLSSEKQFQTIERLFERSV
;
A
#
# COMPACT_ATOMS: atom_id res chain seq x y z
N MET A 1 18.27 -13.19 4.59
CA MET A 1 18.34 -12.21 5.70
C MET A 1 17.91 -12.95 6.94
N ALA A 2 18.88 -13.47 7.70
CA ALA A 2 18.59 -14.20 8.94
C ALA A 2 17.82 -13.27 9.88
N VAL A 3 16.73 -13.76 10.47
CA VAL A 3 15.94 -13.03 11.47
C VAL A 3 16.86 -12.72 12.66
N PRO A 4 17.23 -11.45 12.91
CA PRO A 4 18.31 -11.11 13.85
C PRO A 4 18.08 -11.57 15.30
N GLY A 5 16.83 -11.88 15.68
CA GLY A 5 16.45 -12.21 17.05
C GLY A 5 16.73 -13.65 17.51
N LEU A 6 16.83 -14.62 16.60
CA LEU A 6 16.96 -16.04 17.00
C LEU A 6 18.41 -16.53 17.08
N ALA A 7 19.32 -16.00 16.25
CA ALA A 7 20.73 -16.40 16.23
C ALA A 7 21.52 -15.97 17.48
N HIS A 8 21.08 -14.90 18.16
CA HIS A 8 21.71 -14.38 19.38
C HIS A 8 21.64 -15.36 20.56
N LYS A 9 20.66 -16.28 20.59
CA LYS A 9 20.43 -17.16 21.75
C LYS A 9 21.19 -18.49 21.68
N SER A 10 21.59 -18.97 20.49
CA SER A 10 22.24 -20.28 20.33
C SER A 10 23.71 -20.21 19.93
N CYS A 11 24.12 -19.24 19.10
CA CYS A 11 25.47 -19.19 18.53
C CYS A 11 26.32 -18.00 18.97
N GLY A 12 25.75 -17.06 19.76
CA GLY A 12 26.48 -15.87 20.23
C GLY A 12 26.86 -14.87 19.13
N ILE A 13 26.30 -15.00 17.93
CA ILE A 13 26.62 -14.18 16.77
C ILE A 13 25.71 -12.94 16.76
N LYS A 14 26.29 -11.77 16.49
CA LYS A 14 25.59 -10.48 16.40
C LYS A 14 25.82 -9.84 15.02
N VAL A 15 24.88 -9.02 14.58
CA VAL A 15 25.04 -8.21 13.35
C VAL A 15 25.28 -6.77 13.77
N LEU A 16 26.44 -6.22 13.43
CA LEU A 16 26.77 -4.80 13.61
C LEU A 16 26.61 -4.06 12.28
N GLU A 17 25.93 -2.91 12.33
CA GLU A 17 25.53 -2.11 11.15
C GLU A 17 26.70 -1.66 10.26
N VAL A 18 27.92 -1.56 10.81
CA VAL A 18 29.13 -1.11 10.11
C VAL A 18 30.16 -2.24 9.86
N VAL A 19 30.13 -3.30 10.67
CA VAL A 19 31.18 -4.34 10.70
C VAL A 19 30.70 -5.67 10.10
N GLY A 20 29.39 -5.83 9.92
CA GLY A 20 28.79 -7.08 9.47
C GLY A 20 28.61 -8.06 10.63
N ILE A 21 28.70 -9.36 10.34
CA ILE A 21 28.43 -10.43 11.31
C ILE A 21 29.67 -10.63 12.20
N VAL A 22 29.49 -10.52 13.52
CA VAL A 22 30.54 -10.63 14.55
C VAL A 22 30.23 -11.74 15.57
N ASP A 23 31.26 -12.33 16.17
CA ASP A 23 31.12 -13.31 17.26
C ASP A 23 30.73 -12.65 18.60
N LYS A 24 30.64 -13.47 19.66
CA LYS A 24 30.25 -13.02 21.01
C LYS A 24 31.32 -12.12 21.67
N GLU A 25 32.58 -12.22 21.22
CA GLU A 25 33.72 -11.40 21.62
C GLU A 25 33.90 -10.14 20.75
N GLY A 26 33.09 -9.97 19.69
CA GLY A 26 33.14 -8.83 18.77
C GLY A 26 34.07 -9.00 17.56
N THR A 27 34.63 -10.20 17.34
CA THR A 27 35.49 -10.48 16.18
C THR A 27 34.65 -10.59 14.91
N PRO A 28 34.98 -9.85 13.83
CA PRO A 28 34.34 -10.01 12.54
C PRO A 28 34.55 -11.42 12.00
N LEU A 29 33.47 -12.08 11.58
CA LEU A 29 33.56 -13.42 10.96
C LEU A 29 34.33 -13.40 9.63
N SER A 30 34.48 -12.23 9.00
CA SER A 30 35.37 -12.05 7.85
C SER A 30 36.84 -12.36 8.16
N GLY A 31 37.25 -12.30 9.42
CA GLY A 31 38.59 -12.66 9.88
C GLY A 31 38.80 -14.17 10.11
N TRP A 32 37.75 -15.00 10.07
CA TRP A 32 37.87 -16.45 10.17
C TRP A 32 38.43 -17.08 8.90
N SER A 33 38.30 -16.39 7.77
CA SER A 33 38.92 -16.78 6.50
C SER A 33 40.42 -16.44 6.50
N ARG A 34 41.18 -16.97 7.47
CA ARG A 34 42.63 -17.06 7.30
C ARG A 34 42.86 -18.27 6.41
N SER A 35 43.13 -17.99 5.14
CA SER A 35 43.67 -18.94 4.18
C SER A 35 44.72 -19.79 4.88
N VAL A 36 44.38 -21.03 5.20
CA VAL A 36 45.41 -22.05 5.34
C VAL A 36 45.96 -22.18 3.93
N ASP A 37 47.18 -21.70 3.72
CA ASP A 37 47.89 -21.93 2.47
C ASP A 37 48.07 -23.45 2.33
N LEU A 38 47.13 -24.09 1.65
CA LEU A 38 47.22 -25.50 1.28
C LEU A 38 48.32 -25.74 0.23
N CYS A 39 48.97 -24.68 -0.26
CA CYS A 39 50.09 -24.74 -1.21
C CYS A 39 51.40 -25.31 -0.61
N SER A 40 51.46 -25.71 0.67
CA SER A 40 52.63 -26.44 1.18
C SER A 40 52.74 -27.88 0.64
N PHE A 41 51.72 -28.38 -0.09
CA PHE A 41 51.69 -29.77 -0.53
C PHE A 41 52.11 -30.02 -1.98
N ASP A 42 52.32 -28.97 -2.78
CA ASP A 42 52.66 -29.09 -4.21
C ASP A 42 54.17 -28.95 -4.50
N CYS A 43 55.02 -29.00 -3.46
CA CYS A 43 56.47 -28.85 -3.61
C CYS A 43 57.31 -29.85 -2.78
N LEU A 44 56.74 -31.01 -2.43
CA LEU A 44 57.52 -32.09 -1.83
C LEU A 44 57.95 -33.08 -2.93
N ASP A 45 59.24 -33.08 -3.24
CA ASP A 45 59.91 -34.00 -4.17
C ASP A 45 59.54 -35.47 -3.92
N ASP A 46 59.29 -36.24 -4.99
CA ASP A 46 58.85 -37.64 -4.95
C ASP A 46 59.81 -38.53 -4.11
N GLU A 47 61.10 -38.16 -4.05
CA GLU A 47 62.11 -38.82 -3.25
C GLU A 47 61.87 -38.73 -1.73
N THR A 48 61.22 -37.65 -1.24
CA THR A 48 60.93 -37.45 0.19
C THR A 48 59.77 -38.34 0.65
N TRP A 49 58.76 -38.53 -0.19
CA TRP A 49 57.67 -39.48 0.03
C TRP A 49 58.18 -40.93 0.09
N ILE A 50 59.13 -41.28 -0.80
CA ILE A 50 59.75 -42.61 -0.82
C ILE A 50 60.63 -42.81 0.42
N ARG A 51 61.32 -41.78 0.91
CA ARG A 51 62.17 -41.88 2.11
C ARG A 51 61.38 -42.02 3.41
N ILE A 52 60.22 -41.35 3.54
CA ILE A 52 59.32 -41.51 4.69
C ILE A 52 58.69 -42.91 4.68
N SER A 53 58.26 -43.40 3.52
CA SER A 53 57.68 -44.74 3.34
C SER A 53 58.65 -45.87 3.70
N ARG A 54 59.97 -45.66 3.51
CA ARG A 54 61.00 -46.65 3.90
C ARG A 54 61.35 -46.62 5.40
N GLN A 55 60.97 -45.59 6.14
CA GLN A 55 61.19 -45.47 7.59
C GLN A 55 60.01 -45.94 8.45
N GLN A 56 58.89 -46.33 7.84
CA GLN A 56 57.79 -47.02 8.52
C GLN A 56 58.15 -48.49 8.75
N GLY A 57 58.86 -48.73 9.85
CA GLY A 57 58.97 -50.06 10.46
C GLY A 57 57.57 -50.63 10.73
N SER A 58 57.38 -51.90 10.36
CA SER A 58 56.22 -52.76 10.62
C SER A 58 54.88 -52.04 10.82
N LEU A 59 54.11 -51.89 9.75
CA LEU A 59 52.65 -51.65 9.83
C LEU A 59 52.04 -52.75 10.71
N ASP A 60 51.78 -52.41 11.97
CA ASP A 60 51.19 -53.30 12.97
C ASP A 60 49.67 -53.38 12.72
N ALA A 61 49.03 -54.48 13.14
CA ALA A 61 47.58 -54.65 13.02
C ALA A 61 46.77 -53.53 13.70
N LYS A 62 47.39 -52.77 14.61
CA LYS A 62 46.83 -51.55 15.22
C LYS A 62 46.61 -50.41 14.22
N ASP A 63 47.43 -50.27 13.19
CA ASP A 63 47.33 -49.17 12.22
C ASP A 63 46.11 -49.33 11.31
N GLY A 64 45.76 -50.57 10.94
CA GLY A 64 44.56 -50.86 10.17
C GLY A 64 43.25 -50.51 10.90
N ALA A 65 43.21 -50.71 12.23
CA ALA A 65 42.07 -50.34 13.06
C ALA A 65 41.90 -48.81 13.13
N TYR A 66 42.99 -48.07 13.32
CA TYR A 66 43.01 -46.61 13.32
C TYR A 66 42.57 -46.03 11.97
N ILE A 67 43.07 -46.57 10.85
CA ILE A 67 42.67 -46.15 9.49
C ILE A 67 41.18 -46.41 9.26
N GLY A 68 40.65 -47.56 9.71
CA GLY A 68 39.23 -47.88 9.60
C GLY A 68 38.32 -46.95 10.41
N GLU A 69 38.75 -46.54 11.60
CA GLU A 69 38.05 -45.55 12.44
C GLU A 69 38.08 -44.16 11.81
N LEU A 70 39.22 -43.77 11.22
CA LEU A 70 39.36 -42.51 10.49
C LEU A 70 38.40 -42.46 9.29
N ILE A 71 38.33 -43.51 8.46
CA ILE A 71 37.41 -43.56 7.32
C ILE A 71 35.95 -43.44 7.77
N LYS A 72 35.58 -44.11 8.86
CA LYS A 72 34.22 -43.98 9.44
C LYS A 72 33.95 -42.56 9.90
N SER A 73 34.92 -41.89 10.53
CA SER A 73 34.76 -40.50 10.95
C SER A 73 34.57 -39.55 9.76
N VAL A 74 35.35 -39.73 8.69
CA VAL A 74 35.23 -38.95 7.45
C VAL A 74 33.87 -39.19 6.79
N GLN A 75 33.40 -40.45 6.75
CA GLN A 75 32.08 -40.77 6.23
C GLN A 75 30.97 -40.10 7.05
N MET A 76 31.00 -40.21 8.38
CA MET A 76 30.02 -39.56 9.25
C MET A 76 29.99 -38.04 9.06
N VAL A 77 31.17 -37.40 8.94
CA VAL A 77 31.25 -35.95 8.67
C VAL A 77 30.67 -35.62 7.29
N THR A 78 30.97 -36.44 6.28
CA THR A 78 30.44 -36.26 4.92
C THR A 78 28.93 -36.35 4.89
N ASP A 79 28.34 -37.36 5.54
CA ASP A 79 26.88 -37.55 5.61
C ASP A 79 26.19 -36.39 6.34
N VAL A 80 26.79 -35.92 7.45
CA VAL A 80 26.29 -34.75 8.19
C VAL A 80 26.37 -33.49 7.33
N MET A 81 27.49 -33.25 6.65
CA MET A 81 27.64 -32.09 5.76
C MET A 81 26.62 -32.13 4.61
N GLU A 82 26.38 -33.30 4.00
CA GLU A 82 25.37 -33.45 2.95
C GLU A 82 23.96 -33.10 3.46
N LEU A 83 23.58 -33.60 4.64
CA LEU A 83 22.29 -33.29 5.24
C LEU A 83 22.16 -31.81 5.61
N LEU A 84 23.23 -31.17 6.08
CA LEU A 84 23.25 -29.75 6.39
C LEU A 84 23.10 -28.89 5.13
N VAL A 85 23.79 -29.23 4.05
CA VAL A 85 23.66 -28.52 2.76
C VAL A 85 22.23 -28.63 2.22
N LYS A 86 21.63 -29.83 2.26
CA LYS A 86 20.22 -30.01 1.83
C LYS A 86 19.27 -29.14 2.64
N ARG A 87 19.43 -29.11 3.97
CA ARG A 87 18.61 -28.26 4.85
C ARG A 87 18.85 -26.77 4.62
N LEU A 88 20.09 -26.36 4.39
CA LEU A 88 20.44 -24.97 4.09
C LEU A 88 19.75 -24.50 2.81
N ILE A 89 19.83 -25.30 1.73
CA ILE A 89 19.19 -24.97 0.46
C ILE A 89 17.67 -24.86 0.61
N MET A 90 17.03 -25.79 1.33
CA MET A 90 15.58 -25.74 1.58
C MET A 90 15.19 -24.51 2.41
N ALA A 91 15.92 -24.21 3.49
CA ALA A 91 15.65 -23.05 4.31
C ALA A 91 15.88 -21.74 3.52
N GLU A 92 16.91 -21.70 2.68
CA GLU A 92 17.19 -20.55 1.83
C GLU A 92 16.08 -20.34 0.79
N SER A 93 15.65 -21.40 0.09
CA SER A 93 14.61 -21.31 -0.93
C SER A 93 13.24 -20.97 -0.33
N GLU A 94 12.88 -21.55 0.82
CA GLU A 94 11.66 -21.22 1.54
C GLU A 94 11.62 -19.74 1.93
N THR A 95 12.73 -19.21 2.47
CA THR A 95 12.79 -17.78 2.82
C THR A 95 12.81 -16.86 1.60
N ALA A 96 13.33 -17.31 0.46
CA ALA A 96 13.29 -16.56 -0.79
C ALA A 96 11.86 -16.46 -1.33
N LEU A 97 11.14 -17.59 -1.35
CA LEU A 97 9.75 -17.65 -1.80
C LEU A 97 8.82 -16.82 -0.90
N GLU A 98 8.99 -16.90 0.42
CA GLU A 98 8.16 -16.11 1.35
C GLU A 98 8.33 -14.60 1.14
N LYS A 99 9.56 -14.13 0.86
CA LYS A 99 9.80 -12.72 0.52
C LYS A 99 9.13 -12.29 -0.77
N GLU A 100 9.15 -13.14 -1.78
CA GLU A 100 8.47 -12.88 -3.05
C GLU A 100 6.96 -12.76 -2.83
N ASN A 101 6.35 -13.70 -2.09
CA ASN A 101 4.93 -13.65 -1.73
C ASN A 101 4.55 -12.36 -1.01
N VAL A 102 5.32 -11.96 0.02
CA VAL A 102 5.07 -10.70 0.74
C VAL A 102 5.17 -9.49 -0.18
N THR A 103 6.09 -9.50 -1.15
CA THR A 103 6.24 -8.42 -2.12
C THR A 103 5.02 -8.34 -3.04
N LEU A 104 4.56 -9.48 -3.58
CA LEU A 104 3.38 -9.56 -4.43
C LEU A 104 2.10 -9.15 -3.70
N ASP A 105 1.94 -9.56 -2.43
CA ASP A 105 0.80 -9.16 -1.60
C ASP A 105 0.79 -7.65 -1.36
N MET A 106 1.97 -7.06 -1.10
CA MET A 106 2.12 -5.61 -0.92
C MET A 106 1.77 -4.85 -2.20
N GLU A 107 2.24 -5.32 -3.36
CA GLU A 107 1.91 -4.73 -4.67
C GLU A 107 0.41 -4.81 -4.95
N ARG A 108 -0.21 -5.97 -4.69
CA ARG A 108 -1.65 -6.17 -4.86
C ARG A 108 -2.45 -5.24 -3.95
N PHE A 109 -2.02 -5.08 -2.70
CA PHE A 109 -2.66 -4.18 -1.76
C PHE A 109 -2.54 -2.71 -2.20
N ALA A 110 -1.36 -2.31 -2.66
CA ALA A 110 -1.11 -0.96 -3.16
C ALA A 110 -1.97 -0.66 -4.40
N LEU A 111 -2.01 -1.58 -5.37
CA LEU A 111 -2.84 -1.44 -6.58
C LEU A 111 -4.34 -1.38 -6.23
N GLY A 112 -4.82 -2.27 -5.36
CA GLY A 112 -6.21 -2.27 -4.92
C GLY A 112 -6.60 -0.97 -4.22
N THR A 113 -5.76 -0.49 -3.29
CA THR A 113 -5.99 0.77 -2.58
C THR A 113 -6.00 1.96 -3.53
N ASN A 114 -5.04 2.02 -4.47
CA ASN A 114 -4.97 3.10 -5.46
C ASN A 114 -6.19 3.11 -6.39
N SER A 115 -6.70 1.95 -6.79
CA SER A 115 -7.93 1.86 -7.59
C SER A 115 -9.11 2.48 -6.83
N VAL A 116 -9.31 2.10 -5.57
CA VAL A 116 -10.40 2.63 -4.73
C VAL A 116 -10.25 4.13 -4.54
N LEU A 117 -9.03 4.62 -4.27
CA LEU A 117 -8.79 6.07 -4.11
C LEU A 117 -9.10 6.84 -5.39
N ASN A 118 -8.74 6.30 -6.56
CA ASN A 118 -9.07 6.94 -7.84
C ASN A 118 -10.58 6.95 -8.12
N GLU A 119 -11.29 5.86 -7.81
CA GLU A 119 -12.75 5.82 -7.90
C GLU A 119 -13.41 6.83 -6.97
N MET A 120 -12.95 6.91 -5.72
CA MET A 120 -13.45 7.89 -4.76
C MET A 120 -13.20 9.32 -5.24
N ARG A 121 -12.00 9.60 -5.80
CA ARG A 121 -11.68 10.91 -6.37
C ARG A 121 -12.67 11.27 -7.48
N GLN A 122 -12.89 10.37 -8.44
CA GLN A 122 -13.81 10.61 -9.55
C GLN A 122 -15.23 10.90 -9.05
N ARG A 123 -15.75 10.12 -8.09
CA ARG A 123 -17.09 10.36 -7.53
C ARG A 123 -17.20 11.70 -6.81
N VAL A 124 -16.13 12.16 -6.17
CA VAL A 124 -16.08 13.49 -5.54
C VAL A 124 -16.12 14.57 -6.62
N ASP A 125 -15.35 14.42 -7.68
CA ASP A 125 -15.34 15.36 -8.81
C ASP A 125 -16.74 15.45 -9.45
N ASP A 126 -17.38 14.31 -9.73
CA ASP A 126 -18.75 14.25 -10.26
C ASP A 126 -19.77 14.92 -9.31
N LEU A 127 -19.64 14.70 -8.01
CA LEU A 127 -20.52 15.30 -7.00
C LEU A 127 -20.35 16.82 -6.94
N VAL A 128 -19.13 17.32 -7.08
CA VAL A 128 -18.84 18.77 -7.11
C VAL A 128 -19.48 19.40 -8.34
N GLU A 129 -19.36 18.79 -9.51
CA GLU A 129 -20.01 19.27 -10.73
C GLU A 129 -21.54 19.29 -10.61
N GLU A 130 -22.13 18.20 -10.13
CA GLU A 130 -23.58 18.08 -9.94
C GLU A 130 -24.10 19.09 -8.90
N THR A 131 -23.38 19.28 -7.79
CA THR A 131 -23.70 20.31 -6.78
C THR A 131 -23.65 21.70 -7.41
N SER A 132 -22.72 21.96 -8.33
CA SER A 132 -22.64 23.23 -9.04
C SER A 132 -23.83 23.46 -9.97
N ARG A 133 -24.22 22.42 -10.72
CA ARG A 133 -25.39 22.45 -11.59
C ARG A 133 -26.68 22.71 -10.81
N GLN A 134 -26.87 22.01 -9.68
CA GLN A 134 -28.03 22.21 -8.82
C GLN A 134 -28.11 23.63 -8.26
N ARG A 135 -26.96 24.19 -7.83
CA ARG A 135 -26.90 25.57 -7.35
C ARG A 135 -27.30 26.57 -8.43
N GLN A 136 -26.80 26.40 -9.65
CA GLN A 136 -27.15 27.25 -10.78
C GLN A 136 -28.66 27.18 -11.08
N GLN A 137 -29.21 25.96 -11.14
CA GLN A 137 -30.64 25.77 -11.36
C GLN A 137 -31.49 26.36 -10.23
N ALA A 138 -31.04 26.29 -8.98
CA ALA A 138 -31.72 26.94 -7.85
C ALA A 138 -31.74 28.47 -8.01
N THR A 139 -30.66 29.09 -8.49
CA THR A 139 -30.63 30.54 -8.76
C THR A 139 -31.55 30.95 -9.91
N GLU A 140 -31.66 30.14 -10.96
CA GLU A 140 -32.59 30.38 -12.07
C GLU A 140 -34.04 30.30 -11.60
N ASN A 141 -34.38 29.27 -10.82
CA ASN A 141 -35.72 29.13 -10.24
C ASN A 141 -36.09 30.31 -9.33
N GLU A 142 -35.13 30.83 -8.55
CA GLU A 142 -35.35 32.01 -7.70
C GLU A 142 -35.64 33.26 -8.54
N GLN A 143 -34.94 33.44 -9.66
CA GLN A 143 -35.20 34.53 -10.59
C GLN A 143 -36.58 34.41 -11.23
N GLU A 144 -36.98 33.23 -11.73
CA GLU A 144 -38.31 33.00 -12.28
C GLU A 144 -39.41 33.27 -11.25
N LEU A 145 -39.23 32.78 -10.02
CA LEU A 145 -40.15 33.01 -8.92
C LEU A 145 -40.28 34.51 -8.60
N SER A 146 -39.17 35.26 -8.63
CA SER A 146 -39.18 36.70 -8.44
C SER A 146 -39.94 37.44 -9.55
N GLY A 147 -39.79 37.00 -10.81
CA GLY A 147 -40.53 37.53 -11.95
C GLY A 147 -42.04 37.31 -11.81
N VAL A 148 -42.45 36.08 -11.50
CA VAL A 148 -43.87 35.74 -11.26
C VAL A 148 -44.45 36.60 -10.13
N LYS A 149 -43.70 36.81 -9.05
CA LYS A 149 -44.15 37.67 -7.94
C LYS A 149 -44.38 39.11 -8.38
N GLN A 150 -43.50 39.66 -9.22
CA GLN A 150 -43.66 41.00 -9.78
C GLN A 150 -44.89 41.10 -10.69
N ASP A 151 -45.15 40.08 -11.50
CA ASP A 151 -46.34 40.01 -12.35
C ASP A 151 -47.62 39.99 -11.52
N PHE A 152 -47.64 39.23 -10.41
CA PHE A 152 -48.77 39.21 -9.49
C PHE A 152 -49.04 40.57 -8.83
N GLU A 153 -48.00 41.28 -8.39
CA GLU A 153 -48.17 42.63 -7.83
C GLU A 153 -48.66 43.64 -8.88
N SER A 154 -48.17 43.53 -10.12
CA SER A 154 -48.63 44.33 -11.25
C SER A 154 -50.11 44.07 -11.55
N LEU A 155 -50.50 42.80 -11.61
CA LEU A 155 -51.88 42.37 -11.81
C LEU A 155 -52.79 42.86 -10.69
N LYS A 156 -52.36 42.76 -9.43
CA LYS A 156 -53.10 43.27 -8.27
C LYS A 156 -53.33 44.78 -8.36
N SER A 157 -52.31 45.55 -8.72
CA SER A 157 -52.44 47.00 -8.95
C SER A 157 -53.44 47.31 -10.07
N TYR A 158 -53.37 46.56 -11.17
CA TYR A 158 -54.30 46.69 -12.29
C TYR A 158 -55.76 46.42 -11.88
N VAL A 159 -56.01 45.34 -11.13
CA VAL A 159 -57.34 45.01 -10.62
C VAL A 159 -57.86 46.10 -9.68
N ASN A 160 -57.03 46.63 -8.78
CA ASN A 160 -57.44 47.73 -7.89
C ASN A 160 -57.82 49.00 -8.68
N SER A 161 -57.10 49.30 -9.77
CA SER A 161 -57.45 50.41 -10.66
C SER A 161 -58.80 50.15 -11.34
N LEU A 162 -59.04 48.94 -11.84
CA LEU A 162 -60.33 48.58 -12.45
C LEU A 162 -61.49 48.67 -11.47
N ILE A 163 -61.29 48.26 -10.21
CA ILE A 163 -62.28 48.41 -9.14
C ILE A 163 -62.61 49.89 -8.93
N SER A 164 -61.59 50.75 -8.85
CA SER A 164 -61.77 52.20 -8.66
C SER A 164 -62.55 52.84 -9.82
N VAL A 165 -62.26 52.44 -11.07
CA VAL A 165 -63.02 52.90 -12.25
C VAL A 165 -64.47 52.42 -12.18
N ARG A 166 -64.71 51.16 -11.82
CA ARG A 166 -66.06 50.60 -11.65
C ARG A 166 -66.85 51.38 -10.60
N GLU A 167 -66.26 51.68 -9.45
CA GLU A 167 -66.92 52.45 -8.39
C GLU A 167 -67.28 53.87 -8.84
N THR A 168 -66.38 54.53 -9.58
CA THR A 168 -66.62 55.85 -10.15
C THR A 168 -67.79 55.82 -11.14
N LEU A 169 -67.82 54.84 -12.05
CA LEU A 169 -68.92 54.66 -13.00
C LEU A 169 -70.25 54.38 -12.32
N LEU A 170 -70.28 53.50 -11.31
CA LEU A 170 -71.47 53.23 -10.50
C LEU A 170 -71.98 54.47 -9.77
N SER A 171 -71.08 55.32 -9.29
CA SER A 171 -71.44 56.60 -8.66
C SER A 171 -72.05 57.57 -9.67
N SER A 172 -71.41 57.74 -10.82
CA SER A 172 -71.90 58.58 -11.92
C SER A 172 -73.29 58.14 -12.36
N GLU A 173 -73.49 56.83 -12.58
CA GLU A 173 -74.78 56.25 -12.96
C GLU A 173 -75.90 56.63 -11.98
N LYS A 174 -75.65 56.53 -10.66
CA LYS A 174 -76.61 56.97 -9.64
C LYS A 174 -76.93 58.47 -9.70
N GLN A 175 -75.93 59.29 -10.03
CA GLN A 175 -76.14 60.73 -10.22
C GLN A 175 -77.00 61.00 -11.45
N PHE A 176 -76.74 60.35 -12.59
CA PHE A 176 -77.55 60.45 -13.80
C PHE A 176 -79.01 60.07 -13.54
N GLN A 177 -79.26 58.93 -12.88
CA GLN A 177 -80.62 58.51 -12.50
C GLN A 177 -81.34 59.51 -11.59
N THR A 178 -80.60 60.23 -10.76
CA THR A 178 -81.16 61.28 -9.90
C THR A 178 -81.56 62.50 -10.73
N ILE A 179 -80.73 62.89 -11.70
CA ILE A 179 -81.00 64.00 -12.62
C ILE A 179 -82.21 63.68 -13.51
N GLU A 180 -82.30 62.47 -14.07
CA GLU A 180 -83.44 62.04 -14.90
C GLU A 180 -84.76 62.15 -14.14
N ARG A 181 -84.82 61.66 -12.89
CA ARG A 181 -86.02 61.80 -12.03
C ARG A 181 -86.41 63.25 -11.74
N LEU A 182 -85.46 64.18 -11.71
CA LEU A 182 -85.75 65.61 -11.55
C LEU A 182 -86.34 66.20 -12.84
N PHE A 183 -85.81 65.82 -14.00
CA PHE A 183 -86.35 66.23 -15.30
C PHE A 183 -87.76 65.71 -15.54
N GLU A 184 -88.03 64.43 -15.24
CA GLU A 184 -89.37 63.85 -15.38
C GLU A 184 -90.44 64.56 -14.53
N ARG A 185 -90.07 65.13 -13.37
CA ARG A 185 -90.98 65.90 -12.52
C ARG A 185 -91.16 67.36 -12.97
N SER A 186 -90.35 67.82 -13.92
CA SER A 186 -90.34 69.21 -14.41
C SER A 186 -91.12 69.39 -15.72
N VAL A 187 -91.67 68.30 -16.28
CA VAL A 187 -92.54 68.24 -17.48
C VAL A 187 -93.95 67.88 -17.04
#